data_AF-A0ABD7K3Q4-F1
#
_entry.id   AF-A0ABD7K3Q4-F1
#
_cell.length_a   1.000
_cell.length_b   1.000
_cell.length_c   1.000
_cell.angle_alpha   90.00
_cell.angle_beta   90.00
_cell.angle_gamma   90.00
#
_symmetry.space_group_name_H-M   'P 1'
#
loop_
_entity.id
_entity.type
_entity.pdbx_description
1 polymer ?
#
loop_
_entity_poly.entity_id
_entity_poly.type
_entity_poly.pdbx_seq_one_letter_code
_entity_poly.pdbx_strand_id
1 'polypeptide(L)'
;MSRILIVDDHPVIRMAMKMLLEAEGHQIVGDTDNGVDAISLGRELKPDLVILDIGIPRLDGLEVISRLTVLGLPVKILVLTGQSASLFALRSMQAGAAGFVCKQGGLAELVTAVNAVASGYSYFPSSAMRPVQQGAYSDDVELLGRLSDREVSVLQYLSQGYSNKQISEQMFISNKTVSTYKARLLLKLNAGSLVDLIEFAKRNALI
;
A
#
# COMPACT_ATOMS: atom_id res chain seq x y z
N MET A 1 14.45 -17.62 -11.64
CA MET A 1 15.33 -16.50 -11.25
C MET A 1 14.74 -15.22 -11.80
N SER A 2 14.45 -14.25 -10.94
CA SER A 2 13.79 -12.99 -11.31
C SER A 2 14.62 -11.81 -10.83
N ARG A 3 14.58 -10.71 -11.57
CA ARG A 3 15.19 -9.43 -11.21
C ARG A 3 14.20 -8.63 -10.38
N ILE A 4 14.53 -8.38 -9.12
CA ILE A 4 13.62 -7.82 -8.13
C ILE A 4 14.09 -6.43 -7.70
N LEU A 5 13.17 -5.46 -7.73
CA LEU A 5 13.31 -4.15 -7.09
C LEU A 5 12.52 -4.16 -5.77
N ILE A 6 13.14 -3.73 -4.68
CA ILE A 6 12.50 -3.66 -3.36
C ILE A 6 12.19 -2.20 -3.00
N VAL A 7 10.97 -1.94 -2.55
CA VAL A 7 10.51 -0.60 -2.15
C VAL A 7 9.84 -0.71 -0.79
N ASP A 8 10.48 -0.19 0.25
CA ASP A 8 9.99 -0.24 1.64
C ASP A 8 10.73 0.83 2.43
N ASP A 9 10.06 1.60 3.29
CA ASP A 9 10.70 2.65 4.07
C ASP A 9 11.47 2.12 5.29
N HIS A 10 11.27 0.86 5.67
CA HIS A 10 11.92 0.22 6.82
C HIS A 10 13.25 -0.46 6.45
N PRO A 11 14.42 0.07 6.85
CA PRO A 11 15.72 -0.44 6.40
C PRO A 11 15.99 -1.90 6.80
N VAL A 12 15.52 -2.31 7.98
CA VAL A 12 15.68 -3.68 8.48
C VAL A 12 14.87 -4.68 7.63
N ILE A 13 13.65 -4.31 7.25
CA ILE A 13 12.78 -5.17 6.42
C ILE A 13 13.38 -5.27 5.01
N ARG A 14 13.86 -4.17 4.42
CA ARG A 14 14.59 -4.19 3.14
C ARG A 14 15.77 -5.15 3.19
N MET A 15 16.62 -5.05 4.21
CA MET A 15 17.80 -5.92 4.35
C MET A 15 17.39 -7.40 4.45
N ALA A 16 16.40 -7.72 5.28
CA ALA A 16 15.91 -9.08 5.47
C ALA A 16 15.35 -9.68 4.16
N MET A 17 14.59 -8.89 3.39
CA MET A 17 14.08 -9.32 2.08
C MET A 17 15.20 -9.60 1.08
N LYS A 18 16.23 -8.73 1.03
CA LYS A 18 17.38 -8.96 0.14
C LYS A 18 18.04 -10.29 0.42
N MET A 19 18.44 -10.51 1.68
CA MET A 19 19.13 -11.74 2.09
C MET A 19 18.30 -12.99 1.78
N LEU A 20 16.99 -12.94 2.06
CA LEU A 20 16.09 -14.06 1.82
C LEU A 20 15.94 -14.36 0.32
N LEU A 21 15.64 -13.34 -0.49
CA LEU A 21 15.36 -13.53 -1.92
C LEU A 21 16.62 -13.90 -2.71
N GLU A 22 17.79 -13.40 -2.30
CA GLU A 22 19.08 -13.82 -2.87
C GLU A 22 19.40 -15.28 -2.51
N ALA A 23 19.09 -15.72 -1.29
CA ALA A 23 19.24 -17.13 -0.89
C ALA A 23 18.32 -18.07 -1.70
N GLU A 24 17.13 -17.59 -2.10
CA GLU A 24 16.21 -18.28 -3.02
C GLU A 24 16.63 -18.17 -4.51
N GLY A 25 17.77 -17.53 -4.80
CA GLY A 25 18.33 -17.44 -6.14
C GLY A 25 17.71 -16.35 -7.03
N HIS A 26 17.01 -15.37 -6.44
CA HIS A 26 16.61 -14.14 -7.16
C HIS A 26 17.74 -13.11 -7.16
N GLN A 27 17.69 -12.17 -8.10
CA GLN A 27 18.65 -11.08 -8.19
C GLN A 27 18.01 -9.77 -7.72
N ILE A 28 18.53 -9.16 -6.67
CA ILE A 28 18.11 -7.80 -6.28
C ILE A 28 18.84 -6.78 -7.15
N VAL A 29 18.09 -6.06 -7.98
CA VAL A 29 18.67 -5.09 -8.92
C VAL A 29 18.72 -3.66 -8.36
N GLY A 30 17.99 -3.42 -7.28
CA GLY A 30 18.01 -2.16 -6.54
C GLY A 30 17.04 -2.19 -5.37
N ASP A 31 17.15 -1.19 -4.50
CA ASP A 31 16.16 -0.91 -3.47
C ASP A 31 16.01 0.60 -3.24
N THR A 32 14.86 0.99 -2.71
CA THR A 32 14.58 2.38 -2.32
C THR A 32 13.57 2.43 -1.17
N ASP A 33 13.49 3.59 -0.52
CA ASP A 33 12.61 3.86 0.61
C ASP A 33 11.39 4.70 0.27
N ASN A 34 11.20 5.09 -0.99
CA ASN A 34 10.12 6.00 -1.37
C ASN A 34 9.58 5.77 -2.77
N GLY A 35 8.34 6.22 -2.99
CA GLY A 35 7.63 5.93 -4.23
C GLY A 35 8.13 6.73 -5.45
N VAL A 36 8.75 7.89 -5.26
CA VAL A 36 9.29 8.69 -6.38
C VAL A 36 10.47 7.97 -7.01
N ASP A 37 11.40 7.52 -6.18
CA ASP A 37 12.57 6.76 -6.62
C ASP A 37 12.17 5.39 -7.15
N ALA A 38 11.11 4.77 -6.61
CA ALA A 38 10.57 3.51 -7.12
C ALA A 38 10.17 3.59 -8.60
N ILE A 39 9.54 4.70 -9.02
CA ILE A 39 9.20 4.92 -10.43
C ILE A 39 10.47 5.10 -11.28
N SER A 40 11.43 5.91 -10.80
CA SER A 40 12.69 6.16 -11.51
C SER A 40 13.48 4.87 -11.72
N LEU A 41 13.70 4.10 -10.66
CA LEU A 41 14.41 2.82 -10.68
C LEU A 41 13.65 1.76 -11.49
N GLY A 42 12.31 1.73 -11.41
CA GLY A 42 11.50 0.83 -12.22
C GLY A 42 11.72 1.03 -13.73
N ARG A 43 11.88 2.28 -14.17
CA ARG A 43 12.16 2.63 -15.57
C ARG A 43 13.59 2.33 -15.99
N GLU A 44 14.54 2.63 -15.12
CA GLU A 44 15.98 2.46 -15.40
C GLU A 44 16.37 0.97 -15.39
N LEU A 45 16.03 0.27 -14.30
CA LEU A 45 16.46 -1.10 -14.06
C LEU A 45 15.57 -2.13 -14.76
N LYS A 46 14.33 -1.78 -15.12
CA LYS A 46 13.35 -2.68 -15.77
C LYS A 46 13.25 -4.04 -15.06
N PRO A 47 12.96 -4.09 -13.75
CA PRO A 47 12.86 -5.34 -13.01
C PRO A 47 11.72 -6.21 -13.53
N ASP A 48 11.82 -7.52 -13.32
CA ASP A 48 10.73 -8.47 -13.62
C ASP A 48 9.63 -8.36 -12.56
N LEU A 49 10.02 -8.07 -11.31
CA LEU A 49 9.15 -7.97 -10.15
C LEU A 49 9.53 -6.76 -9.28
N VAL A 50 8.54 -6.02 -8.82
CA VAL A 50 8.67 -5.01 -7.76
C VAL A 50 7.97 -5.53 -6.52
N ILE A 51 8.68 -5.58 -5.40
CA ILE A 51 8.09 -5.78 -4.08
C ILE A 51 7.89 -4.39 -3.47
N LEU A 52 6.64 -4.03 -3.19
CA LEU A 52 6.25 -2.67 -2.84
C LEU A 52 5.49 -2.64 -1.52
N ASP A 53 6.03 -1.96 -0.52
CA ASP A 53 5.19 -1.43 0.56
C ASP A 53 4.42 -0.21 0.05
N ILE A 54 3.14 -0.15 0.40
CA ILE A 54 2.27 0.97 0.06
C ILE A 54 2.28 2.08 1.11
N GLY A 55 2.78 1.79 2.32
CA GLY A 55 2.97 2.74 3.41
C GLY A 55 4.19 3.66 3.25
N ILE A 56 4.66 3.88 2.02
CA ILE A 56 5.91 4.59 1.74
C ILE A 56 5.73 6.12 1.62
N PRO A 57 6.77 6.90 1.95
CA PRO A 57 6.73 8.36 1.86
C PRO A 57 6.80 8.88 0.40
N ARG A 58 6.59 10.20 0.28
CA ARG A 58 6.66 11.02 -0.96
C ARG A 58 5.55 10.73 -1.98
N LEU A 59 5.46 9.51 -2.47
CA LEU A 59 4.47 9.09 -3.45
C LEU A 59 3.72 7.87 -2.93
N ASP A 60 2.39 7.97 -2.92
CA ASP A 60 1.49 6.93 -2.42
C ASP A 60 1.71 5.60 -3.16
N GLY A 61 1.72 4.49 -2.41
CA GLY A 61 1.98 3.18 -2.99
C GLY A 61 1.02 2.79 -4.10
N LEU A 62 -0.28 3.08 -3.98
CA LEU A 62 -1.25 2.73 -5.02
C LEU A 62 -1.06 3.56 -6.29
N GLU A 63 -0.61 4.80 -6.12
CA GLU A 63 -0.19 5.65 -7.24
C GLU A 63 1.09 5.11 -7.91
N VAL A 64 2.03 4.55 -7.14
CA VAL A 64 3.22 3.87 -7.69
C VAL A 64 2.80 2.69 -8.56
N ILE A 65 1.91 1.83 -8.06
CA ILE A 65 1.40 0.66 -8.81
C ILE A 65 0.77 1.12 -10.13
N SER A 66 -0.13 2.11 -10.04
CA SER A 66 -0.85 2.64 -11.19
C SER A 66 0.11 3.20 -12.24
N ARG A 67 1.11 3.99 -11.84
CA ARG A 67 2.10 4.57 -12.76
C ARG A 67 2.99 3.54 -13.41
N LEU A 68 3.51 2.57 -12.65
CA LEU A 68 4.34 1.49 -13.22
C LEU A 68 3.54 0.66 -14.23
N THR A 69 2.26 0.43 -13.96
CA THR A 69 1.35 -0.29 -14.87
C THR A 69 1.08 0.50 -16.15
N VAL A 70 0.78 1.80 -16.04
CA VAL A 70 0.50 2.68 -17.19
C VAL A 70 1.73 2.91 -18.08
N LEU A 71 2.94 2.82 -17.52
CA LEU A 71 4.18 2.89 -18.29
C LEU A 71 4.37 1.73 -19.27
N GLY A 72 3.54 0.68 -19.21
CA GLY A 72 3.60 -0.47 -20.13
C GLY A 72 4.86 -1.31 -19.96
N LEU A 73 5.55 -1.19 -18.82
CA LEU A 73 6.68 -2.05 -18.49
C LEU A 73 6.16 -3.46 -18.19
N PRO A 74 6.82 -4.54 -18.64
CA PRO A 74 6.43 -5.92 -18.34
C PRO A 74 6.80 -6.31 -16.90
N VAL A 75 6.52 -5.44 -15.93
CA VAL A 75 6.86 -5.59 -14.52
C VAL A 75 5.66 -6.13 -13.76
N LYS A 76 5.88 -7.15 -12.92
CA LYS A 76 4.88 -7.60 -11.94
C LYS A 76 5.06 -6.81 -10.65
N ILE A 77 3.97 -6.55 -9.94
CA ILE A 77 4.02 -5.82 -8.67
C ILE A 77 3.40 -6.68 -7.59
N LEU A 78 4.19 -7.00 -6.57
CA LEU A 78 3.76 -7.69 -5.37
C LEU A 78 3.74 -6.69 -4.21
N VAL A 79 2.56 -6.42 -3.66
CA VAL A 79 2.43 -5.57 -2.49
C VAL A 79 2.83 -6.35 -1.25
N LEU A 80 3.72 -5.79 -0.43
CA LEU A 80 4.07 -6.31 0.89
C LEU A 80 3.91 -5.18 1.91
N THR A 81 2.85 -5.22 2.71
CA THR A 81 2.51 -4.08 3.58
C THR A 81 2.02 -4.49 4.96
N GLY A 82 2.24 -3.62 5.94
CA GLY A 82 1.61 -3.73 7.27
C GLY A 82 0.14 -3.28 7.26
N GLN A 83 -0.32 -2.68 6.16
CA GLN A 83 -1.69 -2.20 6.01
C GLN A 83 -2.71 -3.34 5.92
N SER A 84 -3.93 -3.07 6.35
CA SER A 84 -5.00 -4.08 6.34
C SER A 84 -5.33 -4.57 4.93
N ALA A 85 -5.28 -5.89 4.76
CA ALA A 85 -5.69 -6.55 3.53
C ALA A 85 -7.13 -6.26 3.13
N SER A 86 -8.06 -6.10 4.08
CA SER A 86 -9.48 -5.86 3.78
C SER A 86 -9.72 -4.54 3.05
N LEU A 87 -8.80 -3.58 3.18
CA LEU A 87 -8.91 -2.25 2.58
C LEU A 87 -8.07 -2.13 1.33
N PHE A 88 -6.83 -2.61 1.40
CA PHE A 88 -5.85 -2.34 0.36
C PHE A 88 -5.70 -3.46 -0.65
N ALA A 89 -6.05 -4.72 -0.34
CA ALA A 89 -5.83 -5.81 -1.30
C ALA A 89 -6.64 -5.62 -2.60
N LEU A 90 -7.93 -5.28 -2.50
CA LEU A 90 -8.77 -5.02 -3.68
C LEU A 90 -8.31 -3.76 -4.42
N ARG A 91 -7.95 -2.69 -3.70
CA ARG A 91 -7.45 -1.44 -4.31
C ARG A 91 -6.12 -1.65 -5.04
N SER A 92 -5.20 -2.40 -4.45
CA SER A 92 -3.94 -2.80 -5.09
C SER A 92 -4.20 -3.64 -6.34
N MET A 93 -5.12 -4.59 -6.29
CA MET A 93 -5.52 -5.39 -7.46
C MET A 93 -6.07 -4.48 -8.58
N GLN A 94 -6.97 -3.56 -8.25
CA GLN A 94 -7.55 -2.60 -9.20
C GLN A 94 -6.50 -1.63 -9.79
N ALA A 95 -5.48 -1.26 -9.01
CA ALA A 95 -4.36 -0.45 -9.46
C ALA A 95 -3.38 -1.19 -10.40
N GLY A 96 -3.47 -2.52 -10.49
CA GLY A 96 -2.64 -3.35 -11.37
C GLY A 96 -1.63 -4.26 -10.65
N ALA A 97 -1.73 -4.43 -9.33
CA ALA A 97 -0.87 -5.36 -8.61
C ALA A 97 -1.14 -6.81 -9.04
N ALA A 98 -0.09 -7.62 -9.10
CA ALA A 98 -0.15 -9.05 -9.35
C ALA A 98 -0.29 -9.85 -8.04
N GLY A 99 0.06 -9.27 -6.89
CA GLY A 99 -0.21 -9.89 -5.60
C GLY A 99 -0.20 -8.94 -4.42
N PHE A 100 -0.61 -9.45 -3.26
CA PHE A 100 -0.68 -8.76 -1.98
C PHE A 100 -0.38 -9.73 -0.83
N VAL A 101 0.56 -9.35 0.03
CA VAL A 101 0.97 -10.07 1.24
C VAL A 101 1.00 -9.10 2.42
N CYS A 102 0.49 -9.54 3.57
CA CYS A 102 0.61 -8.79 4.81
C CYS A 102 1.98 -9.06 5.45
N LYS A 103 2.71 -8.01 5.86
CA LYS A 103 4.00 -8.13 6.59
C LYS A 103 3.89 -8.98 7.87
N GLN A 104 2.69 -9.07 8.45
CA GLN A 104 2.40 -9.86 9.64
C GLN A 104 2.44 -11.39 9.40
N GLY A 105 2.24 -11.84 8.16
CA GLY A 105 2.27 -13.27 7.79
C GLY A 105 3.68 -13.89 7.78
N GLY A 106 4.71 -13.05 7.95
CA GLY A 106 6.10 -13.47 7.99
C GLY A 106 6.73 -13.63 6.61
N LEU A 107 8.06 -13.79 6.60
CA LEU A 107 8.87 -13.82 5.38
C LEU A 107 8.69 -15.10 4.54
N ALA A 108 8.19 -16.20 5.11
CA ALA A 108 7.94 -17.43 4.36
C ALA A 108 6.77 -17.28 3.35
N GLU A 109 5.76 -16.51 3.73
CA GLU A 109 4.64 -16.19 2.83
C GLU A 109 5.12 -15.33 1.65
N LEU A 110 6.06 -14.40 1.90
CA LEU A 110 6.66 -13.59 0.85
C LEU A 110 7.32 -14.45 -0.24
N VAL A 111 8.13 -15.45 0.13
CA VAL A 111 8.79 -16.34 -0.84
C VAL A 111 7.76 -17.07 -1.70
N THR A 112 6.70 -17.59 -1.07
CA THR A 112 5.62 -18.29 -1.77
C THR A 112 4.93 -17.36 -2.78
N ALA A 113 4.62 -16.13 -2.37
CA ALA A 113 3.98 -15.13 -3.22
C ALA A 113 4.88 -14.67 -4.37
N VAL A 114 6.17 -14.46 -4.11
CA VAL A 114 7.17 -14.10 -5.13
C VAL A 114 7.24 -15.20 -6.20
N ASN A 115 7.32 -16.47 -5.80
CA ASN A 115 7.38 -17.59 -6.73
C ASN A 115 6.09 -17.73 -7.57
N ALA A 116 4.92 -17.55 -6.95
CA ALA A 116 3.65 -17.58 -7.66
C ALA A 116 3.56 -16.44 -8.71
N VAL A 117 3.88 -15.21 -8.32
CA VAL A 117 3.83 -14.04 -9.19
C VAL A 117 4.87 -14.09 -10.30
N ALA A 118 6.10 -14.53 -10.00
CA ALA A 118 7.14 -14.74 -11.00
C ALA A 118 6.74 -15.82 -12.03
N SER A 119 5.94 -16.79 -11.63
CA SER A 119 5.39 -17.83 -12.52
C SER A 119 4.13 -17.39 -13.28
N GLY A 120 3.69 -16.14 -13.11
CA GLY A 120 2.54 -15.56 -13.81
C GLY A 120 1.19 -15.75 -13.13
N TYR A 121 1.14 -16.33 -11.92
CA TYR A 121 -0.08 -16.44 -11.13
C TYR A 121 -0.32 -15.18 -10.30
N SER A 122 -1.58 -14.90 -9.95
CA SER A 122 -1.91 -13.88 -8.96
C SER A 122 -1.87 -14.45 -7.54
N TYR A 123 -1.45 -13.63 -6.58
CA TYR A 123 -1.40 -14.02 -5.16
C TYR A 123 -2.12 -12.99 -4.30
N PHE A 124 -3.36 -13.25 -3.90
CA PHE A 124 -4.12 -12.33 -3.05
C PHE A 124 -4.83 -13.09 -1.94
N PRO A 125 -5.01 -12.47 -0.76
CA PRO A 125 -5.80 -13.07 0.31
C PRO A 125 -7.23 -13.31 -0.18
N SER A 126 -7.83 -14.43 0.24
CA SER A 126 -9.18 -14.81 -0.17
C SER A 126 -10.25 -13.76 0.17
N SER A 127 -10.01 -12.93 1.19
CA SER A 127 -10.85 -11.78 1.55
C SER A 127 -10.93 -10.73 0.44
N ALA A 128 -9.90 -10.57 -0.39
CA ALA A 128 -9.90 -9.66 -1.53
C ALA A 128 -10.84 -10.14 -2.66
N MET A 129 -11.16 -11.43 -2.71
CA MET A 129 -12.00 -12.05 -3.74
C MET A 129 -13.47 -12.16 -3.33
N ARG A 130 -13.82 -11.83 -2.07
CA ARG A 130 -15.22 -11.90 -1.59
C ARG A 130 -15.90 -10.55 -1.82
N PRO A 131 -17.08 -10.53 -2.47
CA PRO A 131 -17.95 -9.34 -2.41
C PRO A 131 -18.25 -9.04 -0.95
N VAL A 132 -18.11 -7.77 -0.55
CA VAL A 132 -18.49 -7.31 0.80
C VAL A 132 -19.93 -7.76 1.06
N GLN A 133 -20.13 -8.70 1.99
CA GLN A 133 -21.47 -9.18 2.33
C GLN A 133 -22.23 -8.09 3.08
N GLN A 134 -23.42 -7.77 2.59
CA GLN A 134 -24.34 -6.79 3.16
C GLN A 134 -24.89 -7.27 4.50
N GLY A 135 -24.49 -6.60 5.58
CA GLY A 135 -25.09 -6.62 6.92
C GLY A 135 -24.80 -5.27 7.57
N ALA A 136 -25.29 -4.97 8.77
CA ALA A 136 -25.27 -3.63 9.41
C ALA A 136 -23.91 -2.87 9.49
N TYR A 137 -22.80 -3.50 9.09
CA TYR A 137 -21.50 -2.88 8.78
C TYR A 137 -21.40 -2.35 7.32
N SER A 138 -22.48 -2.43 6.54
CA SER A 138 -22.54 -2.06 5.12
C SER A 138 -22.25 -0.59 4.91
N ASP A 139 -22.78 0.25 5.80
CA ASP A 139 -22.72 1.69 5.64
C ASP A 139 -21.29 2.18 5.81
N ASP A 140 -20.58 1.67 6.83
CA ASP A 140 -19.18 2.00 7.05
C ASP A 140 -18.26 1.50 5.94
N VAL A 141 -18.49 0.28 5.45
CA VAL A 141 -17.71 -0.25 4.32
C VAL A 141 -17.98 0.57 3.05
N GLU A 142 -19.22 1.01 2.84
CA GLU A 142 -19.55 1.90 1.73
C GLU A 142 -18.90 3.28 1.89
N LEU A 143 -18.95 3.87 3.10
CA LEU A 143 -18.30 5.13 3.42
C LEU A 143 -16.78 5.05 3.21
N LEU A 144 -16.14 3.97 3.64
CA LEU A 144 -14.73 3.67 3.37
C LEU A 144 -14.43 3.52 1.88
N GLY A 145 -15.30 2.84 1.15
CA GLY A 145 -15.20 2.66 -0.30
C GLY A 145 -15.23 3.99 -1.08
N ARG A 146 -15.87 5.02 -0.53
CA ARG A 146 -15.92 6.38 -1.11
C ARG A 146 -14.66 7.21 -0.85
N LEU A 147 -13.79 6.77 0.06
CA LEU A 147 -12.53 7.44 0.33
C LEU A 147 -11.51 7.10 -0.76
N SER A 148 -10.84 8.12 -1.25
CA SER A 148 -9.61 7.94 -2.03
C SER A 148 -8.49 7.40 -1.15
N ASP A 149 -7.47 6.83 -1.78
CA ASP A 149 -6.31 6.25 -1.08
C ASP A 149 -5.60 7.28 -0.21
N ARG A 150 -5.44 8.50 -0.74
CA ARG A 150 -4.87 9.63 0.01
C ARG A 150 -5.72 10.03 1.22
N GLU A 151 -7.05 9.98 1.10
CA GLU A 151 -7.94 10.26 2.24
C GLU A 151 -7.82 9.18 3.30
N VAL A 152 -7.70 7.90 2.92
CA VAL A 152 -7.45 6.81 3.87
C VAL A 152 -6.12 6.99 4.59
N SER A 153 -5.04 7.30 3.86
CA SER A 153 -3.73 7.58 4.45
C SER A 153 -3.78 8.74 5.45
N VAL A 154 -4.46 9.85 5.11
CA VAL A 154 -4.64 10.98 6.03
C VAL A 154 -5.46 10.59 7.25
N LEU A 155 -6.53 9.80 7.09
CA LEU A 155 -7.35 9.32 8.20
C LEU A 155 -6.53 8.46 9.17
N GLN A 156 -5.68 7.57 8.67
CA GLN A 156 -4.78 6.75 9.50
C GLN A 156 -3.81 7.62 10.31
N TYR A 157 -3.11 8.57 9.67
CA TYR A 157 -2.20 9.45 10.38
C TYR A 157 -2.90 10.31 11.44
N LEU A 158 -4.07 10.88 11.11
CA LEU A 158 -4.89 11.62 12.08
C LEU A 158 -5.27 10.74 13.27
N SER A 159 -5.59 9.47 13.01
CA SER A 159 -6.01 8.51 14.03
C SER A 159 -4.87 8.06 14.95
N GLN A 160 -3.64 8.13 14.46
CA GLN A 160 -2.41 7.92 15.22
C GLN A 160 -1.92 9.18 15.95
N GLY A 161 -2.65 10.31 15.84
CA GLY A 161 -2.34 11.55 16.55
C GLY A 161 -1.34 12.48 15.83
N TYR A 162 -1.07 12.27 14.54
CA TYR A 162 -0.18 13.13 13.78
C TYR A 162 -0.82 14.50 13.55
N SER A 163 -0.02 15.57 13.72
CA SER A 163 -0.42 16.93 13.37
C SER A 163 -0.44 17.13 11.85
N ASN A 164 -1.18 18.15 11.37
CA ASN A 164 -1.20 18.50 9.95
C ASN A 164 0.22 18.73 9.39
N LYS A 165 1.12 19.31 10.19
CA LYS A 165 2.52 19.52 9.82
C LYS A 165 3.25 18.21 9.59
N GLN A 166 3.15 17.28 10.54
CA GLN A 166 3.79 15.96 10.40
C GLN A 166 3.24 15.19 9.20
N ILE A 167 1.91 15.22 8.97
CA ILE A 167 1.29 14.59 7.80
C ILE A 167 1.81 15.23 6.51
N SER A 168 1.93 16.56 6.48
CA SER A 168 2.41 17.30 5.32
C SER A 168 3.84 16.93 4.93
N GLU A 169 4.70 16.73 5.94
CA GLU A 169 6.09 16.31 5.78
C GLU A 169 6.17 14.85 5.30
N GLN A 170 5.41 13.93 5.92
CA GLN A 170 5.40 12.52 5.53
C GLN A 170 4.88 12.28 4.11
N MET A 171 3.78 12.96 3.75
CA MET A 171 3.12 12.78 2.46
C MET A 171 3.65 13.73 1.37
N PHE A 172 4.61 14.61 1.69
CA PHE A 172 5.17 15.63 0.81
C PHE A 172 4.10 16.49 0.11
N ILE A 173 3.14 16.97 0.90
CA ILE A 173 2.05 17.86 0.46
C ILE A 173 2.00 19.10 1.36
N SER A 174 1.22 20.11 0.97
CA SER A 174 1.08 21.31 1.82
C SER A 174 0.19 21.06 3.04
N ASN A 175 0.42 21.80 4.13
CA ASN A 175 -0.49 21.85 5.28
C ASN A 175 -1.95 22.15 4.86
N LYS A 176 -2.13 23.03 3.86
CA LYS A 176 -3.44 23.36 3.29
C LYS A 176 -4.07 22.14 2.62
N THR A 177 -3.29 21.32 1.91
CA THR A 177 -3.75 20.08 1.29
C THR A 177 -4.21 19.07 2.36
N VAL A 178 -3.47 18.92 3.45
CA VAL A 178 -3.88 18.07 4.59
C VAL A 178 -5.19 18.57 5.20
N SER A 179 -5.33 19.87 5.43
CA SER A 179 -6.59 20.47 5.91
C SER A 179 -7.76 20.21 4.96
N THR A 180 -7.55 20.26 3.64
CA THR A 180 -8.56 19.91 2.64
C THR A 180 -8.97 18.45 2.75
N TYR A 181 -8.02 17.51 2.90
CA TYR A 181 -8.34 16.09 3.11
C TYR A 181 -9.12 15.88 4.41
N LYS A 182 -8.73 16.52 5.51
CA LYS A 182 -9.48 16.47 6.78
C LYS A 182 -10.92 16.95 6.63
N ALA A 183 -11.13 18.07 5.93
CA ALA A 183 -12.48 18.57 5.66
C ALA A 183 -13.32 17.60 4.81
N ARG A 184 -12.72 16.99 3.78
CA ARG A 184 -13.39 15.97 2.97
C ARG A 184 -13.71 14.71 3.76
N LEU A 185 -12.83 14.27 4.65
CA LEU A 185 -13.06 13.13 5.54
C LEU A 185 -14.27 13.37 6.43
N LEU A 186 -14.35 14.54 7.08
CA LEU A 186 -15.51 14.90 7.92
C LEU A 186 -16.82 14.83 7.12
N LEU A 187 -16.83 15.39 5.90
CA LEU A 187 -18.01 15.36 5.02
C LEU A 187 -18.36 13.94 4.55
N LYS A 188 -17.38 13.19 4.02
CA LYS A 188 -17.59 11.87 3.43
C LYS A 188 -18.01 10.82 4.45
N LEU A 189 -17.51 10.94 5.69
CA LEU A 189 -17.79 10.00 6.78
C LEU A 189 -18.91 10.47 7.71
N ASN A 190 -19.55 11.61 7.40
CA ASN A 190 -20.58 12.23 8.24
C ASN A 190 -20.11 12.42 9.71
N ALA A 191 -18.87 12.86 9.87
CA ALA A 191 -18.22 13.08 11.15
C ALA A 191 -18.24 14.58 11.50
N GLY A 192 -18.61 14.91 12.72
CA GLY A 192 -18.63 16.29 13.23
C GLY A 192 -17.30 16.72 13.87
N SER A 193 -16.46 15.77 14.27
CA SER A 193 -15.22 16.05 14.99
C SER A 193 -14.05 15.15 14.60
N LEU A 194 -12.84 15.54 15.02
CA LEU A 194 -11.66 14.66 14.90
C LEU A 194 -11.83 13.38 15.75
N VAL A 195 -12.53 13.45 16.88
CA VAL A 195 -12.79 12.28 17.74
C VAL A 195 -13.63 11.26 16.96
N ASP A 196 -14.65 11.72 16.24
CA ASP A 196 -15.51 10.86 15.42
C ASP A 196 -14.71 10.16 14.32
N LEU A 197 -13.74 10.85 13.71
CA LEU A 197 -12.83 10.25 12.72
C LEU A 197 -11.95 9.17 13.35
N ILE A 198 -11.42 9.41 14.55
CA ILE A 198 -10.61 8.43 15.29
C ILE A 198 -11.44 7.20 15.65
N GLU A 199 -12.67 7.39 16.13
CA GLU A 199 -13.59 6.29 16.44
C GLU A 199 -13.99 5.50 15.20
N PHE A 200 -14.25 6.19 14.08
CA PHE A 200 -14.48 5.58 12.78
C PHE A 200 -13.30 4.72 12.34
N ALA A 201 -12.08 5.22 12.51
CA ALA A 201 -10.87 4.49 12.15
C ALA A 201 -10.67 3.23 13.00
N LYS A 202 -10.86 3.32 14.31
CA LYS A 202 -10.75 2.18 15.24
C LYS A 202 -11.76 1.09 14.96
N ARG A 203 -13.05 1.44 14.81
CA ARG A 203 -14.12 0.45 14.60
C ARG A 203 -14.00 -0.28 13.26
N ASN A 204 -13.28 0.31 12.30
CA ASN A 204 -13.02 -0.26 10.98
C ASN A 204 -11.59 -0.84 10.84
N ALA A 205 -10.84 -1.01 11.93
CA ALA A 205 -9.50 -1.58 11.94
C ALA A 205 -8.51 -0.86 11.00
N LEU A 206 -8.59 0.47 10.92
CA LEU A 206 -7.61 1.31 10.22
C LEU A 206 -6.33 1.52 11.03
N ILE A 207 -6.42 1.36 12.35
CA ILE A 207 -5.36 1.50 13.36
C ILE A 207 -5.56 0.48 14.49
#